data_AF-A0A482UZU2-F1
#
_entry.id   AF-A0A482UZU2-F1
#
_cell.length_a   1.000
_cell.length_b   1.000
_cell.length_c   1.000
_cell.angle_alpha   90.00
_cell.angle_beta   90.00
_cell.angle_gamma   90.00
#
_symmetry.space_group_name_H-M   'P 1'
#
loop_
_entity.id
_entity.type
_entity.pdbx_description
1 polymer ?
#
loop_
_entity_poly.entity_id
_entity_poly.type
_entity_poly.pdbx_seq_one_letter_code
_entity_poly.pdbx_strand_id
1 'polypeptide(L)'
;MDITTPSMNSRCISAHIQIDTPRDTVWSVLTDYNNLATHVPNLVKSYLVPHPAGKRHLFQEGSQKIVGFDFHASLIMEVDEQKGDLSYNPHQDWSIRFRLIESCVFDSFDGIWQLTSLGPDRTQLLYRVYVRPRYVVPVMALEWRIKEDIPLNLYAVKLASEKKYVHCNTSRTTGE
;
A
#
# COMPACT_ATOMS: atom_id res chain seq x y z
N MET A 1 -12.68 1.13 8.75
CA MET A 1 -12.57 0.56 7.40
C MET A 1 -13.94 0.62 6.80
N ASP A 2 -14.03 1.08 5.56
CA ASP A 2 -15.26 1.38 4.87
C ASP A 2 -15.23 0.75 3.48
N ILE A 3 -16.35 0.17 3.06
CA ILE A 3 -16.50 -0.43 1.74
C ILE A 3 -17.78 0.08 1.11
N THR A 4 -17.65 0.52 -0.13
CA THR A 4 -18.78 0.89 -0.97
C THR A 4 -18.80 0.00 -2.22
N THR A 5 -19.98 -0.10 -2.81
CA THR A 5 -20.24 -0.90 -4.01
C THR A 5 -20.61 0.03 -5.18
N PRO A 6 -19.63 0.62 -5.91
CA PRO A 6 -19.93 1.57 -6.99
C PRO A 6 -20.71 0.94 -8.14
N SER A 7 -20.58 -0.38 -8.32
CA SER A 7 -21.38 -1.20 -9.25
C SER A 7 -21.47 -2.64 -8.74
N MET A 8 -22.28 -3.48 -9.38
CA MET A 8 -22.41 -4.89 -9.00
C MET A 8 -21.05 -5.62 -8.90
N ASN A 9 -20.16 -5.37 -9.86
CA ASN A 9 -18.87 -6.05 -9.97
C ASN A 9 -17.67 -5.16 -9.61
N SER A 10 -17.86 -4.13 -8.77
CA SER A 10 -16.74 -3.33 -8.27
C SER A 10 -16.89 -2.99 -6.80
N ARG A 11 -15.75 -2.75 -6.16
CA ARG A 11 -15.67 -2.31 -4.76
C ARG A 11 -14.73 -1.13 -4.66
N CYS A 12 -15.08 -0.17 -3.81
CA CYS A 12 -14.15 0.83 -3.33
C CYS A 12 -13.96 0.61 -1.84
N ILE A 13 -12.72 0.48 -1.42
CA ILE A 13 -12.36 0.05 -0.07
C ILE A 13 -11.40 1.08 0.49
N SER A 14 -11.66 1.53 1.72
CA SER A 14 -10.87 2.56 2.41
C SER A 14 -10.59 2.12 3.84
N ALA A 15 -9.35 2.18 4.27
CA ALA A 15 -8.94 1.87 5.64
C ALA A 15 -7.79 2.76 6.06
N HIS A 16 -7.65 3.02 7.35
CA HIS A 16 -6.54 3.80 7.88
C HIS A 16 -6.03 3.21 9.19
N ILE A 17 -4.81 3.57 9.55
CA ILE A 17 -4.17 3.23 10.82
C ILE A 17 -3.28 4.39 11.28
N GLN A 18 -3.11 4.55 12.59
CA GLN A 18 -2.13 5.46 13.18
C GLN A 18 -0.83 4.71 13.49
N ILE A 19 0.29 5.33 13.13
CA ILE A 19 1.65 4.79 13.27
C ILE A 19 2.44 5.76 14.15
N ASP A 20 3.11 5.23 15.17
CA ASP A 20 3.87 6.00 16.16
C ASP A 20 5.28 6.30 15.66
N THR A 21 5.36 6.83 14.44
CA THR A 21 6.61 7.26 13.81
C THR A 21 6.42 8.52 12.96
N PRO A 22 7.48 9.31 12.74
CA PRO A 22 7.49 10.40 11.77
C PRO A 22 7.14 9.90 10.37
N ARG A 23 6.49 10.77 9.60
CA ARG A 23 6.02 10.45 8.24
C ARG A 23 7.14 10.00 7.30
N ASP A 24 8.33 10.57 7.42
CA ASP A 24 9.51 10.17 6.63
C ASP A 24 9.86 8.69 6.79
N THR A 25 9.75 8.17 8.02
CA THR A 25 10.03 6.76 8.29
C THR A 25 9.02 5.87 7.56
N VAL A 26 7.73 6.18 7.69
CA VAL A 26 6.66 5.44 7.02
C VAL A 26 6.81 5.49 5.50
N TRP A 27 7.09 6.69 4.95
CA TRP A 27 7.34 6.88 3.53
C TRP A 27 8.49 5.99 3.04
N SER A 28 9.60 5.96 3.78
CA SER A 28 10.76 5.13 3.41
C SER A 28 10.47 3.64 3.38
N VAL A 29 9.50 3.15 4.15
CA VAL A 29 9.06 1.74 4.13
C VAL A 29 8.17 1.50 2.92
N LEU A 30 7.19 2.39 2.67
CA LEU A 30 6.25 2.24 1.57
C LEU A 30 6.90 2.35 0.19
N THR A 31 7.90 3.22 0.02
CA THR A 31 8.59 3.42 -1.26
C THR A 31 9.79 2.49 -1.46
N ASP A 32 10.14 1.68 -0.47
CA ASP A 32 11.11 0.60 -0.65
C ASP A 32 10.45 -0.62 -1.32
N TYR A 33 9.96 -0.40 -2.54
CA TYR A 33 9.11 -1.36 -3.25
C TYR A 33 9.75 -2.74 -3.37
N ASN A 34 11.07 -2.80 -3.54
CA ASN A 34 11.81 -4.04 -3.71
C ASN A 34 11.85 -4.88 -2.42
N ASN A 35 11.73 -4.24 -1.25
CA ASN A 35 11.70 -4.92 0.05
C ASN A 35 10.30 -4.93 0.69
N LEU A 36 9.31 -4.28 0.09
CA LEU A 36 7.97 -4.17 0.65
C LEU A 36 7.32 -5.54 0.92
N ALA A 37 7.57 -6.53 0.05
CA ALA A 37 7.10 -7.91 0.21
C ALA A 37 7.66 -8.62 1.46
N THR A 38 8.77 -8.15 2.02
CA THR A 38 9.33 -8.70 3.28
C THR A 38 8.51 -8.31 4.51
N HIS A 39 7.66 -7.29 4.38
CA HIS A 39 6.83 -6.78 5.46
C HIS A 39 5.36 -7.17 5.26
N VAL A 40 4.84 -7.05 4.04
CA VAL A 40 3.40 -7.18 3.75
C VAL A 40 3.02 -8.65 3.48
N PRO A 41 2.23 -9.30 4.36
CA PRO A 41 2.08 -10.76 4.39
C PRO A 41 1.39 -11.37 3.15
N ASN A 42 0.62 -10.59 2.40
CA ASN A 42 -0.10 -11.05 1.21
C ASN A 42 0.58 -10.66 -0.11
N LEU A 43 1.79 -10.09 -0.03
CA LEU A 43 2.57 -9.63 -1.16
C LEU A 43 3.76 -10.57 -1.34
N VAL A 44 3.68 -11.45 -2.34
CA VAL A 44 4.72 -12.44 -2.66
C VAL A 44 5.92 -11.78 -3.32
N LYS A 45 5.66 -10.88 -4.27
CA LYS A 45 6.71 -10.12 -4.97
C LYS A 45 6.30 -8.67 -5.10
N SER A 46 7.30 -7.80 -5.03
CA SER A 46 7.14 -6.37 -5.27
C SER A 46 8.47 -5.84 -5.77
N TYR A 47 8.49 -5.22 -6.95
CA TYR A 47 9.69 -4.59 -7.48
C TYR A 47 9.38 -3.57 -8.58
N LEU A 48 10.24 -2.57 -8.71
CA LEU A 48 10.15 -1.61 -9.81
C LEU A 48 10.54 -2.28 -11.14
N VAL A 49 9.72 -2.05 -12.16
CA VAL A 49 9.97 -2.47 -13.53
C VAL A 49 10.61 -1.30 -14.28
N PRO A 50 11.79 -1.49 -14.92
CA PRO A 50 12.39 -0.45 -15.74
C PRO A 50 11.46 -0.01 -16.87
N HIS A 51 11.28 1.29 -17.05
CA HIS A 51 10.51 1.84 -18.17
C HIS A 51 11.27 2.99 -18.84
N PRO A 52 11.43 2.99 -20.18
CA PRO A 52 12.26 3.97 -20.90
C PRO A 52 11.79 5.43 -20.75
N ALA A 53 10.50 5.66 -20.49
CA ALA A 53 9.89 6.99 -20.46
C ALA A 53 9.90 7.66 -19.07
N GLY A 54 10.68 7.17 -18.10
CA GLY A 54 10.76 7.76 -16.75
C GLY A 54 9.54 7.52 -15.84
N LYS A 55 8.51 6.83 -16.36
CA LYS A 55 7.37 6.34 -15.57
C LYS A 55 7.83 5.22 -14.64
N ARG A 56 7.42 5.25 -13.37
CA ARG A 56 7.72 4.17 -12.43
C ARG A 56 6.64 3.11 -12.57
N HIS A 57 7.01 1.97 -13.14
CA HIS A 57 6.15 0.80 -13.14
C HIS A 57 6.49 -0.06 -11.94
N LEU A 58 5.48 -0.58 -11.26
CA LEU A 58 5.60 -1.43 -10.09
C LEU A 58 4.94 -2.77 -10.43
N PHE A 59 5.72 -3.84 -10.41
CA PHE A 59 5.19 -5.19 -10.47
C PHE A 59 4.86 -5.66 -9.05
N GLN A 60 3.68 -6.23 -8.86
CA GLN A 60 3.30 -6.89 -7.63
C GLN A 60 2.63 -8.22 -7.91
N GLU A 61 2.93 -9.20 -7.06
CA GLU A 61 2.28 -10.50 -7.05
C GLU A 61 1.71 -10.76 -5.66
N GLY A 62 0.40 -10.96 -5.58
CA GLY A 62 -0.30 -11.39 -4.37
C GLY A 62 -0.72 -12.85 -4.47
N SER A 63 -0.71 -13.54 -3.33
CA SER A 63 -1.16 -14.93 -3.20
C SER A 63 -1.94 -15.09 -1.92
N GLN A 64 -3.15 -15.62 -2.02
CA GLN A 64 -4.11 -15.69 -0.93
C GLN A 64 -4.90 -16.99 -0.99
N LYS A 65 -5.19 -17.58 0.16
CA LYS A 65 -6.13 -18.71 0.22
C LYS A 65 -7.55 -18.16 0.36
N ILE A 66 -8.40 -18.45 -0.61
CA ILE A 66 -9.83 -18.22 -0.52
C ILE A 66 -10.48 -19.59 -0.26
N VAL A 67 -11.58 -19.63 0.50
CA VAL A 67 -12.26 -20.89 0.79
C VAL A 67 -12.63 -21.59 -0.52
N GLY A 68 -12.01 -22.74 -0.77
CA GLY A 68 -12.21 -23.56 -1.97
C GLY A 68 -11.24 -23.31 -3.14
N PHE A 69 -10.34 -22.32 -3.10
CA PHE A 69 -9.31 -22.13 -4.13
C PHE A 69 -8.14 -21.20 -3.69
N ASP A 70 -6.95 -21.42 -4.27
CA ASP A 70 -5.83 -20.50 -4.12
C ASP A 70 -5.97 -19.35 -5.14
N PHE A 71 -6.04 -18.10 -4.65
CA PHE A 71 -6.11 -16.91 -5.47
C PHE A 71 -4.73 -16.29 -5.65
N HIS A 72 -4.26 -16.28 -6.89
CA HIS A 72 -3.02 -15.64 -7.28
C HIS A 72 -3.31 -14.49 -8.23
N ALA A 73 -2.73 -13.33 -7.96
CA ALA A 73 -2.87 -12.15 -8.80
C ALA A 73 -1.51 -11.53 -9.04
N SER A 74 -1.14 -11.37 -10.30
CA SER A 74 -0.02 -10.53 -10.71
C SER A 74 -0.54 -9.29 -11.42
N LEU A 75 0.11 -8.16 -11.17
CA LEU A 75 -0.26 -6.87 -11.73
C LEU A 75 0.95 -5.97 -11.92
N ILE A 76 0.92 -5.21 -13.02
CA ILE A 76 1.82 -4.08 -13.28
C ILE A 76 1.01 -2.81 -13.08
N MET A 77 1.52 -1.89 -12.29
CA MET A 77 0.90 -0.59 -12.00
C MET A 77 1.85 0.54 -12.37
N GLU A 78 1.31 1.66 -12.82
CA GLU A 78 2.02 2.94 -12.84
C GLU A 78 1.89 3.57 -11.45
N VAL A 79 3.01 4.01 -10.86
CA VAL A 79 3.02 4.68 -9.55
C VAL A 79 3.46 6.14 -9.68
N ASP A 80 2.72 7.02 -9.00
CA ASP A 80 2.95 8.45 -8.91
C ASP A 80 3.16 8.83 -7.44
N GLU A 81 4.39 9.17 -7.08
CA GLU A 81 4.81 9.56 -5.74
C GLU A 81 4.75 11.08 -5.59
N GLN A 82 3.85 11.56 -4.73
CA GLN A 82 3.76 12.95 -4.35
C GLN A 82 4.26 13.14 -2.92
N LYS A 83 5.51 13.56 -2.81
CA LYS A 83 6.10 14.02 -1.55
C LYS A 83 6.10 15.56 -1.55
N GLY A 84 5.37 16.15 -0.60
CA GLY A 84 5.27 17.60 -0.45
C GLY A 84 6.52 18.23 0.16
N ASP A 85 6.79 19.48 -0.20
CA ASP A 85 7.87 20.27 0.40
C ASP A 85 7.43 20.80 1.78
N LEU A 86 8.05 20.25 2.83
CA LEU A 86 7.74 20.59 4.21
C LEU A 86 8.15 22.01 4.59
N SER A 87 9.08 22.62 3.85
CA SER A 87 9.48 24.01 4.09
C SER A 87 8.36 25.00 3.70
N TYR A 88 7.53 24.61 2.72
CA TYR A 88 6.43 25.42 2.23
C TYR A 88 5.10 25.08 2.90
N ASN A 89 4.78 23.79 3.05
CA ASN A 89 3.56 23.34 3.71
C ASN A 89 3.81 22.10 4.59
N PRO A 90 4.10 22.29 5.89
CA PRO A 90 4.32 21.19 6.84
C PRO A 90 3.14 20.21 6.95
N HIS A 91 1.92 20.70 6.69
CA HIS A 91 0.69 19.93 6.79
C HIS A 91 0.29 19.25 5.48
N GLN A 92 1.05 19.42 4.39
CA GLN A 92 0.74 18.79 3.11
C GLN A 92 0.84 17.27 3.23
N ASP A 93 -0.22 16.56 2.87
CA ASP A 93 -0.22 15.10 2.79
C ASP A 93 0.74 14.59 1.72
N TRP A 94 1.35 13.43 1.99
CA TRP A 94 2.12 12.71 0.98
C TRP A 94 1.31 11.56 0.45
N SER A 95 1.50 11.21 -0.82
CA SER A 95 0.74 10.10 -1.40
C SER A 95 1.51 9.30 -2.43
N ILE A 96 1.17 8.02 -2.53
CA ILE A 96 1.55 7.13 -3.63
C ILE A 96 0.25 6.75 -4.32
N ARG A 97 0.01 7.32 -5.49
CA ARG A 97 -1.12 6.90 -6.33
C ARG A 97 -0.66 5.81 -7.26
N PHE A 98 -1.50 4.80 -7.44
CA PHE A 98 -1.23 3.71 -8.36
C PHE A 98 -2.42 3.49 -9.29
N ARG A 99 -2.11 3.15 -10.54
CA ARG A 99 -3.09 2.82 -11.56
C ARG A 99 -2.71 1.52 -12.23
N LEU A 100 -3.66 0.61 -12.40
CA LEU A 100 -3.45 -0.63 -13.11
C LEU A 100 -3.02 -0.37 -14.57
N ILE A 101 -1.96 -1.05 -14.99
CA ILE A 101 -1.52 -1.11 -16.40
C ILE A 101 -1.86 -2.47 -16.98
N GLU A 102 -1.54 -3.54 -16.25
CA GLU A 102 -1.73 -4.91 -16.73
C GLU A 102 -2.11 -5.86 -15.59
N SER A 103 -3.13 -6.69 -15.81
CA SER A 103 -3.43 -7.85 -14.98
C SER A 103 -4.25 -8.88 -15.78
N CYS A 104 -4.07 -10.15 -15.45
CA CYS A 104 -4.89 -11.24 -15.97
C CYS A 104 -6.26 -11.37 -15.27
N VAL A 105 -6.39 -10.87 -14.04
CA VAL A 105 -7.56 -11.09 -13.16
C VAL A 105 -8.35 -9.83 -12.80
N PHE A 106 -7.81 -8.63 -13.05
CA PHE A 106 -8.48 -7.36 -12.78
C PHE A 106 -8.67 -6.54 -14.06
N ASP A 107 -9.84 -5.91 -14.15
CA ASP A 107 -10.10 -4.83 -15.11
C ASP A 107 -9.72 -3.46 -14.53
N SER A 108 -9.74 -3.33 -13.21
CA SER A 108 -9.30 -2.11 -12.52
C SER A 108 -8.73 -2.46 -11.15
N PHE A 109 -7.62 -1.83 -10.80
CA PHE A 109 -6.96 -1.92 -9.51
C PHE A 109 -6.21 -0.60 -9.28
N ASP A 110 -6.95 0.42 -8.87
CA ASP A 110 -6.47 1.80 -8.80
C ASP A 110 -6.64 2.32 -7.38
N GLY A 111 -5.70 3.11 -6.89
CA GLY A 111 -5.78 3.53 -5.51
C GLY A 111 -4.69 4.49 -5.07
N ILE A 112 -4.64 4.66 -3.76
CA ILE A 112 -3.77 5.61 -3.09
C ILE A 112 -3.36 5.09 -1.72
N TRP A 113 -2.07 5.24 -1.43
CA TRP A 113 -1.55 5.33 -0.07
C TRP A 113 -1.37 6.81 0.25
N GLN A 114 -1.87 7.27 1.40
CA GLN A 114 -1.75 8.65 1.82
C GLN A 114 -1.25 8.75 3.25
N LEU A 115 -0.31 9.66 3.49
CA LEU A 115 0.31 9.92 4.78
C LEU A 115 -0.02 11.34 5.26
N THR A 116 -0.77 11.41 6.34
CA THR A 116 -1.09 12.65 7.05
C THR A 116 -0.29 12.72 8.33
N SER A 117 0.44 13.83 8.54
CA SER A 117 1.17 14.06 9.78
C SER A 117 0.16 14.39 10.90
N LEU A 118 0.24 13.67 12.02
CA LEU A 118 -0.52 13.94 13.24
C LEU A 118 0.34 14.57 14.34
N GLY A 119 1.61 14.83 14.05
CA GLY A 119 2.62 15.34 14.98
C GLY A 119 4.02 14.91 14.54
N PRO A 120 5.07 15.31 15.30
CA PRO A 120 6.46 14.99 14.96
C PRO A 120 6.71 13.48 14.83
N ASP A 121 6.13 12.69 15.72
CA ASP A 121 6.34 11.24 15.83
C ASP A 121 5.07 10.42 15.57
N ARG A 122 4.08 11.01 14.88
CA ARG A 122 2.80 10.33 14.61
C ARG A 122 2.32 10.59 13.21
N THR A 123 1.94 9.51 12.53
CA THR A 123 1.45 9.54 11.14
C THR A 123 0.18 8.74 11.02
N GLN A 124 -0.82 9.28 10.32
CA GLN A 124 -1.95 8.50 9.83
C GLN A 124 -1.64 7.97 8.43
N LEU A 125 -1.71 6.66 8.27
CA LEU A 125 -1.64 5.98 6.98
C LEU A 125 -3.04 5.63 6.52
N LEU A 126 -3.47 6.18 5.38
CA LEU A 126 -4.70 5.84 4.69
C LEU A 126 -4.36 4.98 3.47
N TYR A 127 -5.11 3.90 3.28
CA TYR A 127 -5.14 3.13 2.05
C TYR A 127 -6.55 3.16 1.47
N ARG A 128 -6.65 3.48 0.18
CA ARG A 128 -7.91 3.39 -0.56
C ARG A 128 -7.67 2.74 -1.91
N VAL A 129 -8.53 1.79 -2.28
CA VAL A 129 -8.44 1.08 -3.56
C VAL A 129 -9.83 0.89 -4.16
N TYR A 130 -9.93 1.17 -5.45
CA TYR A 130 -11.01 0.75 -6.32
C TYR A 130 -10.59 -0.54 -7.04
N VAL A 131 -11.41 -1.56 -6.94
CA VAL A 131 -11.18 -2.85 -7.58
C VAL A 131 -12.37 -3.27 -8.43
N ARG A 132 -12.07 -3.77 -9.62
CA ARG A 132 -13.02 -4.43 -10.52
C ARG A 132 -12.38 -5.73 -11.01
N PRO A 133 -12.78 -6.90 -10.47
CA PRO A 133 -12.34 -8.18 -10.99
C PRO A 133 -12.88 -8.46 -12.39
N ARG A 134 -12.14 -9.26 -13.16
CA ARG A 134 -12.66 -9.93 -14.36
C ARG A 134 -13.67 -11.00 -13.97
N TYR A 135 -14.57 -11.32 -14.90
CA TYR A 135 -15.72 -12.21 -14.69
C TYR A 135 -15.39 -13.60 -14.11
N VAL A 136 -14.16 -14.08 -14.25
CA VAL A 136 -13.71 -15.36 -13.67
C VAL A 136 -13.52 -15.32 -12.16
N VAL A 137 -13.46 -14.13 -11.54
CA VAL A 137 -13.22 -13.96 -10.11
C VAL A 137 -14.51 -13.53 -9.40
N PRO A 138 -15.05 -14.33 -8.45
CA PRO A 138 -16.23 -13.96 -7.69
C PRO A 138 -15.98 -12.72 -6.80
N VAL A 139 -16.60 -11.58 -7.12
CA VAL A 139 -16.38 -10.31 -6.41
C VAL A 139 -16.67 -10.37 -4.91
N MET A 140 -17.62 -11.20 -4.47
CA MET A 140 -17.95 -11.35 -3.05
C MET A 140 -16.84 -12.07 -2.27
N ALA A 141 -16.26 -13.13 -2.87
CA ALA A 141 -15.13 -13.84 -2.27
C ALA A 141 -13.88 -12.97 -2.22
N LEU A 142 -13.65 -12.20 -3.29
CA LEU A 142 -12.60 -11.19 -3.35
C LEU A 142 -12.80 -10.08 -2.29
N GLU A 143 -14.02 -9.55 -2.15
CA GLU A 143 -14.33 -8.52 -1.14
C GLU A 143 -14.04 -9.02 0.28
N TRP A 144 -14.48 -10.23 0.62
CA TRP A 144 -14.20 -10.85 1.92
C TRP A 144 -12.69 -10.97 2.16
N ARG A 145 -11.93 -11.39 1.14
CA ARG A 145 -10.50 -11.53 1.31
C ARG A 145 -9.77 -10.18 1.43
N ILE A 146 -10.17 -9.18 0.64
CA ILE A 146 -9.63 -7.83 0.77
C ILE A 146 -9.95 -7.22 2.15
N LYS A 147 -11.12 -7.54 2.74
CA LYS A 147 -11.47 -7.14 4.12
C LYS A 147 -10.49 -7.65 5.16
N GLU A 148 -10.02 -8.88 5.01
CA GLU A 148 -9.04 -9.47 5.92
C GLU A 148 -7.64 -8.93 5.67
N ASP A 149 -7.25 -8.77 4.41
CA ASP A 149 -5.87 -8.50 4.04
C ASP A 149 -5.46 -7.04 4.23
N ILE A 150 -6.36 -6.08 3.99
CA ILE A 150 -6.02 -4.66 4.13
C ILE A 150 -5.62 -4.29 5.57
N PRO A 151 -6.37 -4.65 6.62
CA PRO A 151 -5.96 -4.39 8.00
C PRO A 151 -4.59 -5.00 8.32
N LEU A 152 -4.33 -6.24 7.86
CA LEU A 152 -3.06 -6.92 8.07
C LEU A 152 -1.91 -6.21 7.35
N ASN A 153 -2.12 -5.77 6.11
CA ASN A 153 -1.13 -5.04 5.34
C ASN A 153 -0.81 -3.67 5.97
N LEU A 154 -1.84 -2.93 6.42
CA LEU A 154 -1.66 -1.67 7.15
C LEU A 154 -0.87 -1.86 8.45
N TYR A 155 -1.21 -2.91 9.20
CA TYR A 155 -0.53 -3.24 10.45
C TYR A 155 0.93 -3.68 10.23
N ALA A 156 1.20 -4.43 9.16
CA ALA A 156 2.56 -4.80 8.77
C ALA A 156 3.42 -3.56 8.47
N VAL A 157 2.88 -2.58 7.74
CA VAL A 157 3.58 -1.30 7.48
C VAL A 157 3.81 -0.53 8.78
N LYS A 158 2.83 -0.49 9.70
CA LYS A 158 3.00 0.09 11.04
C LYS A 158 4.20 -0.54 11.76
N LEU A 159 4.21 -1.87 11.90
CA LEU A 159 5.27 -2.59 12.61
C LEU A 159 6.65 -2.38 11.98
N ALA A 160 6.75 -2.44 10.64
CA ALA A 160 8.00 -2.22 9.92
C ALA A 160 8.51 -0.78 10.14
N SER A 161 7.61 0.21 10.12
CA SER A 161 7.95 1.61 10.36
C SER A 161 8.44 1.84 11.79
N GLU A 162 7.70 1.34 12.78
CA GLU A 162 8.03 1.49 14.21
C GLU A 162 9.35 0.81 14.57
N LYS A 163 9.57 -0.41 14.06
CA LYS A 163 10.84 -1.11 14.22
C LYS A 163 12.02 -0.31 13.63
N LYS A 164 11.84 0.25 12.42
CA LYS A 164 12.87 1.06 11.76
C LYS A 164 13.14 2.34 12.56
N TYR A 165 12.11 2.98 13.09
CA TYR A 165 12.23 4.21 13.87
C TYR A 165 13.03 4.01 15.17
N VAL A 166 12.69 2.96 15.92
CA VAL A 166 13.43 2.60 17.15
C VAL A 166 14.90 2.33 16.84
N HIS A 167 15.21 1.56 15.80
CA HIS A 167 16.58 1.25 15.42
C HIS A 167 17.40 2.50 15.05
N CYS A 168 16.80 3.44 14.32
CA CYS A 168 17.44 4.71 13.97
C CYS A 168 17.69 5.58 15.22
N ASN A 169 16.77 5.59 16.19
CA ASN A 169 16.93 6.40 17.40
C ASN A 169 17.94 5.81 18.39
N THR A 170 17.98 4.48 18.57
CA THR A 170 18.99 3.83 19.43
C THR A 170 20.41 3.99 18.89
N SER A 171 20.58 3.95 17.57
CA SER A 171 21.88 4.19 16.92
C SER A 171 22.39 5.62 17.08
N ARG A 172 21.48 6.59 17.30
CA ARG A 172 21.85 8.00 17.56
C ARG A 172 22.29 8.23 19.00
N THR A 173 21.74 7.50 19.97
CA THR A 173 22.06 7.67 21.40
C THR A 173 23.27 6.88 21.88
N THR A 174 23.79 5.93 21.09
CA THR A 174 24.98 5.13 21.42
C THR A 174 26.26 5.62 20.74
N GLY A 175 26.18 6.71 19.96
CA GLY A 175 27.30 7.33 19.25
C GLY A 175 27.81 8.64 19.88
N GLU A 176 27.35 8.99 21.09
CA GLU A 176 27.88 10.07 21.95
C GLU A 176 28.65 9.46 23.12
#